data_AF-A0A2V8S2I3-F1
#
_entry.id   AF-A0A2V8S2I3-F1
#
_cell.length_a   1.000
_cell.length_b   1.000
_cell.length_c   1.000
_cell.angle_alpha   90.00
_cell.angle_beta   90.00
_cell.angle_gamma   90.00
#
_symmetry.space_group_name_H-M   'P 1'
#
loop_
_entity.id
_entity.type
_entity.pdbx_description
1 polymer ?
#
loop_
_entity_poly.entity_id
_entity_poly.type
_entity_poly.pdbx_seq_one_letter_code
_entity_poly.pdbx_strand_id
1 'polypeptide(L)'
;MTTATATHTDKKAIMRDKRAQGIAAMGLVTREGDRFRVTTPSLRGKRTQYEVWRDEAGKVRCSCLEFAEQSVEDAGYRCEHILAVKHSLTAKPAEAAQTKQPTPNVAARAAMKQSAAQATPNTNTTASEKRTTSEPKPAAAARFAREQDEPKEVVEQTEPVVSEQPAVTPLAEQTYAEEQTEMTKKQATAPARPAEDLDFVTAEEHEAIQASAPVVPLAFTNTLRTLRQPIDPRLVKTREGWRDRNGQVHTVEYVEWHTVADLLDRVAPSWSHAVRGIVQIGDMVAVTAAITIDGVTREGVGTGTADNETGIKKAEHDALKRAAIKFGIARELYQRESEVIEREGAGPQAGDLPRDPLAKSMADLVTPKQLGMIRALAREAGIDADEECQQALRCRTEELSKKAASSFIDHLKGLQQESFGNQPMRRAS
;
A
#
# COMPACT_ATOMS: atom_id res chain seq x y z
N MET A 1 15.74 42.61 -6.90
CA MET A 1 14.97 41.41 -6.49
C MET A 1 15.57 40.15 -7.11
N THR A 2 16.85 39.87 -6.89
CA THR A 2 17.61 38.84 -7.63
C THR A 2 18.22 37.73 -6.76
N THR A 3 17.98 37.76 -5.45
CA THR A 3 18.62 36.85 -4.47
C THR A 3 17.83 35.57 -4.17
N ALA A 4 16.56 35.47 -4.58
CA ALA A 4 15.70 34.34 -4.21
C ALA A 4 15.98 33.04 -5.01
N THR A 5 16.35 33.16 -6.29
CA THR A 5 16.47 32.03 -7.23
C THR A 5 17.62 31.08 -6.90
N ALA A 6 18.76 31.59 -6.45
CA ALA A 6 19.95 30.80 -6.12
C ALA A 6 19.69 29.72 -5.04
N THR A 7 18.84 30.01 -4.06
CA THR A 7 18.57 29.07 -2.95
C THR A 7 17.78 27.81 -3.38
N HIS A 8 17.10 27.86 -4.52
CA HIS A 8 16.28 26.76 -5.01
C HIS A 8 17.07 25.80 -5.92
N THR A 9 18.03 26.32 -6.69
CA THR A 9 18.97 25.50 -7.48
C THR A 9 19.85 24.63 -6.58
N ASP A 10 20.35 25.18 -5.48
CA ASP A 10 21.21 24.46 -4.53
C ASP A 10 20.47 23.27 -3.89
N LYS A 11 19.21 23.46 -3.47
CA LYS A 11 18.38 22.38 -2.90
C LYS A 11 18.16 21.24 -3.90
N LYS A 12 17.92 21.55 -5.18
CA LYS A 12 17.80 20.53 -6.24
C LYS A 12 19.12 19.78 -6.46
N ALA A 13 20.25 20.48 -6.51
CA ALA A 13 21.57 19.86 -6.65
C ALA A 13 21.90 18.91 -5.47
N ILE A 14 21.63 19.34 -4.23
CA ILE A 14 21.82 18.51 -3.01
C ILE A 14 20.94 17.26 -3.05
N MET A 15 19.67 17.38 -3.44
CA MET A 15 18.80 16.20 -3.56
C MET A 15 19.25 15.24 -4.66
N ARG A 16 19.72 15.77 -5.80
CA ARG A 16 20.25 14.96 -6.91
C ARG A 16 21.49 14.17 -6.51
N ASP A 17 22.43 14.80 -5.78
CA ASP A 17 23.62 14.10 -5.28
C ASP A 17 23.26 13.02 -4.24
N LYS A 18 22.32 13.29 -3.31
CA LYS A 18 21.83 12.28 -2.36
C LYS A 18 21.21 11.07 -3.05
N ARG A 19 20.42 11.26 -4.12
CA ARG A 19 19.87 10.14 -4.91
C ARG A 19 20.98 9.36 -5.62
N ALA A 20 21.97 10.06 -6.18
CA ALA A 20 23.13 9.46 -6.83
C ALA A 20 23.97 8.59 -5.87
N GLN A 21 24.22 9.07 -4.65
CA GLN A 21 24.88 8.30 -3.58
C GLN A 21 24.09 7.02 -3.26
N GLY A 22 22.76 7.11 -3.14
CA GLY A 22 21.90 5.94 -2.91
C GLY A 22 21.98 4.90 -4.02
N ILE A 23 21.95 5.33 -5.30
CA ILE A 23 22.09 4.43 -6.46
C ILE A 23 23.44 3.69 -6.43
N ALA A 24 24.54 4.41 -6.12
CA ALA A 24 25.87 3.82 -5.99
C ALA A 24 25.96 2.82 -4.81
N ALA A 25 25.42 3.19 -3.64
CA ALA A 25 25.43 2.35 -2.44
C ALA A 25 24.60 1.07 -2.58
N MET A 26 23.55 1.08 -3.40
CA MET A 26 22.75 -0.11 -3.74
C MET A 26 23.42 -1.02 -4.79
N GLY A 27 24.63 -0.71 -5.25
CA GLY A 27 25.34 -1.51 -6.26
C GLY A 27 24.70 -1.46 -7.66
N LEU A 28 23.84 -0.46 -7.94
CA LEU A 28 23.07 -0.37 -9.19
C LEU A 28 23.85 0.25 -10.37
N VAL A 29 25.19 0.23 -10.30
CA VAL A 29 26.11 0.74 -11.32
C VAL A 29 27.04 -0.38 -11.80
N THR A 30 26.81 -0.85 -13.02
CA THR A 30 27.60 -1.89 -13.68
C THR A 30 28.52 -1.27 -14.72
N ARG A 31 29.75 -1.79 -14.88
CA ARG A 31 30.68 -1.35 -15.94
C ARG A 31 30.63 -2.35 -17.10
N GLU A 32 30.38 -1.84 -18.30
CA GLU A 32 30.29 -2.58 -19.55
C GLU A 32 31.30 -1.96 -20.54
N GLY A 33 32.54 -2.44 -20.50
CA GLY A 33 33.66 -1.86 -21.24
C GLY A 33 33.94 -0.40 -20.83
N ASP A 34 33.77 0.52 -21.77
CA ASP A 34 33.93 1.97 -21.56
C ASP A 34 32.62 2.69 -21.22
N ARG A 35 31.50 1.96 -21.13
CA ARG A 35 30.21 2.46 -20.67
C ARG A 35 29.91 1.98 -19.26
N PHE A 36 29.03 2.71 -18.57
CA PHE A 36 28.45 2.32 -17.29
C PHE A 36 26.93 2.26 -17.43
N ARG A 37 26.35 1.12 -17.07
CA ARG A 37 24.90 0.91 -16.99
C ARG A 37 24.44 1.24 -15.57
N VAL A 38 23.54 2.21 -15.45
CA VAL A 38 22.99 2.69 -14.17
C VAL A 38 21.51 2.35 -14.09
N THR A 39 21.11 1.54 -13.12
CA THR A 39 19.72 1.15 -12.91
C THR A 39 19.06 2.03 -11.86
N THR A 40 17.92 2.66 -12.18
CA THR A 40 17.17 3.50 -11.23
C THR A 40 15.99 2.71 -10.65
N PRO A 41 15.84 2.61 -9.32
CA PRO A 41 14.69 1.93 -8.71
C PRO A 41 13.43 2.78 -8.85
N SER A 42 12.38 2.21 -9.45
CA SER A 42 11.05 2.81 -9.53
C SER A 42 10.10 2.19 -8.52
N LEU A 43 9.25 3.01 -7.91
CA LEU A 43 8.21 2.58 -6.97
C LEU A 43 7.20 1.58 -7.58
N ARG A 44 7.10 1.50 -8.90
CA ARG A 44 6.20 0.56 -9.62
C ARG A 44 6.90 -0.71 -10.11
N GLY A 45 8.06 -1.08 -9.53
CA GLY A 45 8.84 -2.27 -9.89
C GLY A 45 9.55 -2.21 -11.26
N LYS A 46 9.11 -1.35 -12.19
CA LYS A 46 9.75 -1.12 -13.50
C LYS A 46 11.12 -0.44 -13.32
N ARG A 47 12.19 -1.23 -13.32
CA ARG A 47 13.56 -0.74 -13.36
C ARG A 47 13.82 -0.05 -14.70
N THR A 48 14.30 1.19 -14.67
CA THR A 48 14.80 1.89 -15.86
C THR A 48 16.33 1.87 -15.84
N GLN A 49 16.93 1.66 -17.00
CA GLN A 49 18.38 1.61 -17.17
C GLN A 49 18.82 2.78 -18.05
N TYR A 50 19.91 3.42 -17.65
CA TYR A 50 20.54 4.51 -18.39
C TYR A 50 22.02 4.21 -18.59
N GLU A 51 22.56 4.60 -19.72
CA GLU A 51 23.99 4.47 -19.99
C GLU A 51 24.69 5.79 -19.67
N VAL A 52 25.92 5.69 -19.17
CA VAL A 52 26.84 6.81 -18.93
C VAL A 52 28.17 6.45 -19.59
N TRP A 53 28.64 7.30 -20.50
CA TRP A 53 29.85 7.07 -21.30
C TRP A 53 30.63 8.37 -21.50
N ARG A 54 31.77 8.31 -22.18
CA ARG A 54 32.48 9.49 -22.69
C ARG A 54 32.31 9.55 -24.20
N ASP A 55 32.01 10.73 -24.73
CA ASP A 55 32.03 10.97 -26.16
C ASP A 55 33.47 11.07 -26.70
N GLU A 56 33.62 11.21 -28.01
CA GLU A 56 34.93 11.31 -28.69
C GLU A 56 35.75 12.53 -28.24
N ALA A 57 35.09 13.58 -27.74
CA ALA A 57 35.72 14.74 -27.12
C ALA A 57 36.08 14.52 -25.63
N GLY A 58 35.88 13.31 -25.11
CA GLY A 58 36.14 12.92 -23.72
C GLY A 58 35.11 13.44 -22.71
N LYS A 59 34.06 14.15 -23.16
CA LYS A 59 33.01 14.71 -22.28
C LYS A 59 32.08 13.60 -21.84
N VAL A 60 31.70 13.60 -20.56
CA VAL A 60 30.79 12.60 -19.99
C VAL A 60 29.37 12.88 -20.48
N ARG A 61 28.70 11.84 -20.99
CA ARG A 61 27.31 11.85 -21.48
C ARG A 61 26.46 10.85 -20.72
N CYS A 62 25.14 11.04 -20.75
CA CYS A 62 24.16 10.09 -20.24
C CYS A 62 22.94 10.02 -21.16
N SER A 63 22.29 8.86 -21.25
CA SER A 63 21.08 8.65 -22.06
C SER A 63 19.77 9.09 -21.38
N CYS A 64 19.81 9.65 -20.17
CA CYS A 64 18.59 10.09 -19.49
C CYS A 64 18.09 11.45 -20.02
N LEU A 65 16.76 11.60 -20.10
CA LEU A 65 16.11 12.80 -20.64
C LEU A 65 16.52 14.08 -19.89
N GLU A 66 16.63 14.03 -18.56
CA GLU A 66 17.04 15.17 -17.73
C GLU A 66 18.44 15.70 -18.13
N PHE A 67 19.35 14.83 -18.59
CA PHE A 67 20.66 15.24 -19.10
C PHE A 67 20.57 15.82 -20.51
N ALA A 68 19.76 15.24 -21.40
CA ALA A 68 19.54 15.77 -22.75
C ALA A 68 18.99 17.21 -22.71
N GLU A 69 18.05 17.49 -21.81
CA GLU A 69 17.46 18.81 -21.61
C GLU A 69 18.45 19.80 -20.96
N GLN A 70 18.91 19.53 -19.72
CA GLN A 70 19.68 20.51 -18.95
C GLN A 70 21.13 20.70 -19.44
N SER A 71 21.72 19.77 -20.21
CA SER A 71 23.10 19.92 -20.72
C SER A 71 23.24 20.88 -21.91
N VAL A 72 22.11 21.33 -22.50
CA VAL A 72 22.07 22.40 -23.50
C VAL A 72 22.19 23.78 -22.83
N GLU A 73 21.53 23.96 -21.69
CA GLU A 73 21.55 25.22 -20.92
C GLU A 73 22.82 25.36 -20.06
N ASP A 74 23.25 24.28 -19.39
CA ASP A 74 24.44 24.24 -18.55
C ASP A 74 25.41 23.15 -19.04
N ALA A 75 26.52 23.58 -19.65
CA ALA A 75 27.56 22.68 -20.14
C ALA A 75 28.27 21.89 -19.01
N GLY A 76 28.18 22.34 -17.76
CA GLY A 76 28.67 21.68 -16.54
C GLY A 76 27.67 20.75 -15.87
N TYR A 77 26.45 20.67 -16.39
CA TYR A 77 25.36 19.88 -15.83
C TYR A 77 25.71 18.40 -15.63
N ARG A 78 25.26 17.82 -14.50
CA ARG A 78 25.38 16.39 -14.20
C ARG A 78 24.07 15.86 -13.63
N CYS A 79 23.46 14.92 -14.33
CA CYS A 79 22.33 14.14 -13.81
C CYS A 79 22.77 13.21 -12.67
N GLU A 80 21.81 12.65 -11.94
CA GLU A 80 22.07 11.70 -10.86
C GLU A 80 22.81 10.43 -11.32
N HIS A 81 22.63 9.99 -12.57
CA HIS A 81 23.32 8.82 -13.12
C HIS A 81 24.83 9.06 -13.28
N ILE A 82 25.23 10.24 -13.78
CA ILE A 82 26.64 10.65 -13.89
C ILE A 82 27.28 10.75 -12.50
N LEU A 83 26.54 11.30 -11.53
CA LEU A 83 27.01 11.39 -10.14
C LEU A 83 27.11 10.00 -9.49
N ALA A 84 26.20 9.06 -9.79
CA ALA A 84 26.23 7.70 -9.26
C ALA A 84 27.47 6.93 -9.75
N VAL A 85 27.84 7.08 -11.03
CA VAL A 85 29.09 6.54 -11.57
C VAL A 85 30.32 7.16 -10.90
N LYS A 86 30.32 8.48 -10.66
CA LYS A 86 31.39 9.14 -9.90
C LYS A 86 31.54 8.52 -8.50
N HIS A 87 30.43 8.39 -7.76
CA HIS A 87 30.41 7.85 -6.40
C HIS A 87 30.84 6.37 -6.34
N SER A 88 30.41 5.54 -7.29
CA SER A 88 30.81 4.13 -7.35
C SER A 88 32.31 3.95 -7.64
N LEU A 89 32.88 4.78 -8.51
CA LEU A 89 34.32 4.79 -8.80
C LEU A 89 35.16 5.27 -7.60
N THR A 90 34.66 6.20 -6.78
CA THR A 90 35.34 6.63 -5.55
C THR A 90 35.20 5.65 -4.40
N ALA A 91 34.14 4.85 -4.34
CA ALA A 91 33.93 3.85 -3.28
C ALA A 91 34.77 2.59 -3.49
N LYS A 92 34.89 2.11 -4.74
CA LYS A 92 35.57 0.86 -5.10
C LYS A 92 37.02 0.69 -4.59
N PRO A 93 37.90 1.72 -4.56
CA PRO A 93 39.25 1.57 -4.01
C PRO A 93 39.29 1.36 -2.48
N ALA A 94 38.24 1.70 -1.73
CA ALA A 94 38.20 1.47 -0.28
C ALA A 94 37.91 0.00 0.08
N GLU A 95 37.07 -0.67 -0.71
CA GLU A 95 36.65 -2.06 -0.47
C GLU A 95 37.76 -3.06 -0.80
N ALA A 96 38.47 -2.84 -1.92
CA ALA A 96 39.62 -3.65 -2.34
C ALA A 96 40.81 -3.64 -1.35
N ALA A 97 40.84 -2.70 -0.40
CA ALA A 97 41.84 -2.66 0.67
C ALA A 97 41.50 -3.56 1.87
N GLN A 98 40.25 -4.01 2.01
CA GLN A 98 39.80 -4.80 3.18
C GLN A 98 39.74 -6.32 2.92
N THR A 99 39.86 -6.79 1.67
CA THR A 99 39.73 -8.22 1.31
C THR A 99 41.06 -9.01 1.32
N LYS A 100 42.01 -8.69 2.22
CA LYS A 100 43.16 -9.55 2.52
C LYS A 100 42.89 -10.42 3.75
N GLN A 101 42.09 -11.48 3.58
CA GLN A 101 42.00 -12.57 4.56
C GLN A 101 43.17 -13.57 4.39
N PRO A 102 43.63 -14.22 5.48
CA PRO A 102 44.74 -15.16 5.44
C PRO A 102 44.34 -16.52 4.86
N THR A 103 45.25 -17.14 4.12
CA THR A 103 45.10 -18.48 3.54
C THR A 103 45.05 -19.59 4.60
N PRO A 104 44.10 -20.54 4.53
CA PRO A 104 44.10 -21.71 5.40
C PRO A 104 45.16 -22.73 4.94
N ASN A 105 45.97 -23.22 5.89
CA ASN A 105 47.01 -24.22 5.62
C ASN A 105 46.41 -25.65 5.65
N VAL A 106 46.73 -26.47 4.65
CA VAL A 106 46.18 -27.83 4.50
C VAL A 106 47.24 -28.86 4.93
N ALA A 107 47.05 -29.51 6.07
CA ALA A 107 47.78 -30.74 6.42
C ALA A 107 47.10 -31.58 7.53
N ALA A 108 46.83 -32.85 7.20
CA ALA A 108 46.55 -33.98 8.12
C ALA A 108 45.25 -33.88 8.99
N ARG A 109 44.59 -34.99 9.37
CA ARG A 109 44.87 -36.42 9.13
C ARG A 109 43.56 -37.22 9.20
N ALA A 110 43.44 -38.26 8.39
CA ALA A 110 42.27 -39.16 8.41
C ALA A 110 42.45 -40.35 9.37
N ALA A 111 41.33 -41.04 9.61
CA ALA A 111 41.16 -42.36 10.24
C ALA A 111 41.32 -42.46 11.78
N MET A 112 40.23 -42.86 12.46
CA MET A 112 40.11 -44.24 12.99
C MET A 112 38.63 -44.64 13.19
N LYS A 113 38.34 -45.95 13.16
CA LYS A 113 37.00 -46.55 13.30
C LYS A 113 36.77 -47.13 14.72
N GLN A 114 35.52 -47.49 14.98
CA GLN A 114 35.06 -48.67 15.76
C GLN A 114 34.95 -48.59 17.31
N SER A 115 33.69 -48.52 17.75
CA SER A 115 32.99 -49.46 18.66
C SER A 115 33.59 -49.88 20.03
N ALA A 116 32.80 -49.68 21.09
CA ALA A 116 32.16 -50.75 21.91
C ALA A 116 32.05 -50.44 23.43
N ALA A 117 30.85 -50.70 23.97
CA ALA A 117 30.54 -51.31 25.27
C ALA A 117 30.91 -50.66 26.64
N GLN A 118 29.87 -50.57 27.48
CA GLN A 118 29.82 -50.80 28.95
C GLN A 118 30.61 -49.89 29.91
N ALA A 119 29.88 -49.18 30.79
CA ALA A 119 29.69 -49.58 32.21
C ALA A 119 28.84 -48.55 32.99
N THR A 120 28.14 -49.02 34.03
CA THR A 120 27.43 -48.24 35.08
C THR A 120 28.40 -48.02 36.30
N PRO A 121 28.02 -47.52 37.51
CA PRO A 121 26.71 -47.08 38.04
C PRO A 121 26.72 -45.83 38.98
N ASN A 122 25.56 -45.54 39.62
CA ASN A 122 25.36 -44.86 40.93
C ASN A 122 25.83 -43.38 41.05
N THR A 123 25.03 -42.36 41.40
CA THR A 123 23.97 -42.18 42.42
C THR A 123 23.09 -40.93 42.05
N ASN A 124 22.05 -40.43 42.77
CA ASN A 124 21.39 -40.81 44.03
C ASN A 124 19.91 -40.33 44.14
N THR A 125 19.31 -40.65 45.29
CA THR A 125 18.16 -40.07 46.03
C THR A 125 18.06 -38.52 46.11
N THR A 126 16.93 -37.85 46.40
CA THR A 126 15.72 -38.23 47.19
C THR A 126 14.49 -37.31 46.93
N ALA A 127 13.27 -37.81 47.21
CA ALA A 127 12.09 -37.10 47.78
C ALA A 127 11.50 -35.85 47.03
N SER A 128 10.23 -35.76 46.58
CA SER A 128 8.92 -36.24 47.10
C SER A 128 8.56 -35.63 48.48
N GLU A 129 7.38 -35.10 48.82
CA GLU A 129 6.04 -35.01 48.21
C GLU A 129 5.37 -33.69 48.71
N LYS A 130 4.23 -33.26 48.13
CA LYS A 130 2.90 -33.41 48.80
C LYS A 130 1.73 -32.98 47.91
N ARG A 131 0.70 -33.81 47.93
CA ARG A 131 -0.56 -33.70 47.18
C ARG A 131 -1.68 -33.31 48.15
N THR A 132 -2.52 -32.34 47.81
CA THR A 132 -3.84 -32.17 48.45
C THR A 132 -4.89 -31.81 47.41
N THR A 133 -6.03 -32.48 47.52
CA THR A 133 -7.20 -32.42 46.64
C THR A 133 -8.31 -31.59 47.25
N SER A 134 -9.00 -30.77 46.46
CA SER A 134 -10.43 -30.46 46.69
C SER A 134 -11.11 -29.80 45.50
N GLU A 135 -12.19 -30.43 45.06
CA GLU A 135 -13.37 -29.87 44.40
C GLU A 135 -14.58 -30.35 45.26
N PRO A 136 -15.80 -29.76 45.22
CA PRO A 136 -16.47 -29.39 43.96
C PRO A 136 -17.53 -28.24 43.96
N LYS A 137 -17.84 -27.73 42.75
CA LYS A 137 -19.19 -27.30 42.27
C LYS A 137 -19.84 -25.99 42.84
N PRO A 138 -20.96 -25.47 42.25
CA PRO A 138 -20.88 -24.47 41.15
C PRO A 138 -21.76 -23.20 41.36
N ALA A 139 -21.57 -22.15 40.53
CA ALA A 139 -22.57 -21.08 40.41
C ALA A 139 -22.56 -20.31 39.07
N ALA A 140 -23.78 -19.95 38.62
CA ALA A 140 -24.16 -18.79 37.81
C ALA A 140 -23.45 -18.51 36.46
N ALA A 141 -24.12 -18.89 35.36
CA ALA A 141 -23.96 -18.23 34.07
C ALA A 141 -24.75 -16.91 34.06
N ALA A 142 -24.09 -15.79 33.71
CA ALA A 142 -24.75 -14.50 33.45
C ALA A 142 -24.70 -14.18 31.96
N ARG A 143 -25.86 -14.22 31.31
CA ARG A 143 -26.04 -13.75 29.92
C ARG A 143 -25.98 -12.22 29.91
N PHE A 144 -25.11 -11.65 29.07
CA PHE A 144 -25.32 -10.29 28.56
C PHE A 144 -25.81 -10.39 27.12
N ALA A 145 -27.12 -10.25 26.95
CA ALA A 145 -27.68 -9.87 25.66
C ALA A 145 -27.46 -8.36 25.47
N ARG A 146 -27.10 -7.95 24.25
CA ARG A 146 -27.06 -6.55 23.84
C ARG A 146 -27.76 -6.42 22.50
N GLU A 147 -28.52 -5.34 22.33
CA GLU A 147 -29.53 -5.22 21.28
C GLU A 147 -28.99 -5.40 19.86
N GLN A 148 -29.74 -6.19 19.07
CA GLN A 148 -29.85 -6.02 17.62
C GLN A 148 -31.19 -5.33 17.38
N ASP A 149 -31.16 -4.03 17.05
CA ASP A 149 -32.32 -3.34 16.48
C ASP A 149 -32.32 -3.56 14.98
N GLU A 150 -33.25 -4.40 14.51
CA GLU A 150 -33.54 -4.60 13.10
C GLU A 150 -35.07 -4.40 12.91
N PRO A 151 -35.51 -3.40 12.12
CA PRO A 151 -36.92 -3.06 12.02
C PRO A 151 -37.69 -4.13 11.23
N LYS A 152 -38.73 -4.69 11.86
CA LYS A 152 -39.67 -5.62 11.22
C LYS A 152 -40.42 -4.93 10.09
N GLU A 153 -40.26 -5.44 8.87
CA GLU A 153 -41.14 -5.12 7.75
C GLU A 153 -42.49 -5.83 7.93
N VAL A 154 -43.57 -5.15 7.57
CA VAL A 154 -44.95 -5.60 7.82
C VAL A 154 -45.40 -6.50 6.68
N VAL A 155 -45.67 -7.78 6.98
CA VAL A 155 -46.29 -8.72 6.05
C VAL A 155 -47.80 -8.45 6.02
N GLU A 156 -48.27 -7.78 4.97
CA GLU A 156 -49.70 -7.69 4.66
C GLU A 156 -50.12 -8.86 3.75
N GLN A 157 -51.20 -9.54 4.13
CA GLN A 157 -51.70 -10.73 3.47
C GLN A 157 -52.66 -10.35 2.33
N THR A 158 -52.51 -10.95 1.15
CA THR A 158 -53.60 -11.01 0.16
C THR A 158 -53.67 -12.40 -0.48
N GLU A 159 -54.89 -12.78 -0.85
CA GLU A 159 -55.34 -14.16 -1.12
C GLU A 159 -55.02 -14.67 -2.54
N PRO A 160 -55.12 -16.01 -2.79
CA PRO A 160 -54.50 -16.65 -3.94
C PRO A 160 -55.36 -16.66 -5.21
N VAL A 161 -54.70 -16.66 -6.37
CA VAL A 161 -55.32 -16.94 -7.68
C VAL A 161 -54.75 -18.22 -8.28
N VAL A 162 -55.66 -19.04 -8.79
CA VAL A 162 -55.42 -20.36 -9.41
C VAL A 162 -55.12 -20.22 -10.90
N SER A 163 -54.07 -20.89 -11.41
CA SER A 163 -54.10 -21.55 -12.74
C SER A 163 -52.83 -22.38 -13.05
N GLU A 164 -53.05 -23.68 -13.25
CA GLU A 164 -52.52 -24.54 -14.33
C GLU A 164 -50.99 -24.68 -14.57
N GLN A 165 -50.49 -25.88 -14.29
CA GLN A 165 -49.29 -26.47 -14.92
C GLN A 165 -49.65 -27.18 -16.23
N PRO A 166 -48.66 -27.45 -17.10
CA PRO A 166 -48.58 -28.81 -17.65
C PRO A 166 -47.18 -29.44 -17.69
N ALA A 167 -47.18 -30.75 -17.43
CA ALA A 167 -46.40 -31.81 -18.08
C ALA A 167 -44.85 -31.77 -18.12
N VAL A 168 -44.29 -32.47 -17.13
CA VAL A 168 -43.10 -33.35 -17.14
C VAL A 168 -42.46 -33.71 -18.50
N THR A 169 -41.12 -33.61 -18.57
CA THR A 169 -40.27 -34.56 -19.32
C THR A 169 -38.93 -34.75 -18.60
N PRO A 170 -38.48 -35.98 -18.24
CA PRO A 170 -37.17 -36.21 -17.63
C PRO A 170 -36.11 -36.51 -18.70
N LEU A 171 -34.88 -36.01 -18.54
CA LEU A 171 -33.76 -36.38 -19.41
C LEU A 171 -32.44 -36.56 -18.65
N ALA A 172 -32.00 -37.81 -18.63
CA ALA A 172 -30.63 -38.33 -18.55
C ALA A 172 -29.65 -37.73 -17.50
N GLU A 173 -29.33 -38.56 -16.51
CA GLU A 173 -28.00 -38.59 -15.90
C GLU A 173 -26.94 -38.86 -16.99
N GLN A 174 -25.90 -38.04 -17.08
CA GLN A 174 -24.67 -38.38 -17.80
C GLN A 174 -23.45 -38.15 -16.92
N THR A 175 -22.52 -39.10 -17.04
CA THR A 175 -21.44 -39.39 -16.10
C THR A 175 -20.27 -38.40 -16.17
N TYR A 176 -19.92 -37.82 -15.02
CA TYR A 176 -18.62 -37.17 -14.81
C TYR A 176 -17.50 -38.24 -14.75
N ALA A 177 -16.87 -38.55 -15.88
CA ALA A 177 -15.74 -39.50 -15.90
C ALA A 177 -14.66 -39.25 -16.97
N GLU A 178 -14.96 -38.56 -18.09
CA GLU A 178 -14.06 -38.55 -19.27
C GLU A 178 -13.33 -37.22 -19.54
N GLU A 179 -13.65 -36.13 -18.82
CA GLU A 179 -13.06 -34.79 -19.09
C GLU A 179 -11.68 -34.54 -18.46
N GLN A 180 -11.14 -35.47 -17.66
CA GLN A 180 -9.85 -35.29 -16.97
C GLN A 180 -8.63 -35.86 -17.72
N THR A 181 -8.83 -36.55 -18.85
CA THR A 181 -7.75 -37.23 -19.60
C THR A 181 -7.25 -36.49 -20.85
N GLU A 182 -7.91 -35.41 -21.31
CA GLU A 182 -7.43 -34.62 -22.46
C GLU A 182 -6.46 -33.47 -22.10
N MET A 183 -6.45 -32.99 -20.85
CA MET A 183 -5.63 -31.82 -20.49
C MET A 183 -4.12 -32.08 -20.31
N THR A 184 -3.68 -33.35 -20.32
CA THR A 184 -2.27 -33.73 -20.10
C THR A 184 -1.44 -34.01 -21.36
N LYS A 185 -1.99 -33.80 -22.57
CA LYS A 185 -1.31 -34.18 -23.84
C LYS A 185 -0.96 -33.02 -24.80
N LYS A 186 -0.98 -31.76 -24.34
CA LYS A 186 -0.62 -30.58 -25.17
C LYS A 186 0.57 -29.75 -24.65
N GLN A 187 1.36 -30.28 -23.71
CA GLN A 187 2.48 -29.56 -23.08
C GLN A 187 3.89 -30.08 -23.48
N ALA A 188 4.02 -30.67 -24.68
CA ALA A 188 5.27 -31.30 -25.12
C ALA A 188 5.59 -31.09 -26.62
N THR A 189 5.55 -29.86 -27.12
CA THR A 189 6.36 -29.44 -28.29
C THR A 189 6.44 -27.92 -28.43
N ALA A 190 7.52 -27.33 -27.93
CA ALA A 190 7.96 -25.98 -28.29
C ALA A 190 9.48 -26.02 -28.44
N PRO A 191 10.05 -25.73 -29.63
CA PRO A 191 11.49 -25.73 -29.81
C PRO A 191 12.11 -24.54 -29.07
N ALA A 192 13.17 -24.79 -28.30
CA ALA A 192 13.95 -23.74 -27.69
C ALA A 192 14.59 -22.87 -28.79
N ARG A 193 14.28 -21.57 -28.80
CA ARG A 193 15.02 -20.59 -29.60
C ARG A 193 16.30 -20.19 -28.85
N PRO A 194 17.47 -20.16 -29.50
CA PRO A 194 18.68 -19.60 -28.90
C PRO A 194 18.50 -18.09 -28.69
N ALA A 195 19.23 -17.54 -27.72
CA ALA A 195 19.29 -16.11 -27.48
C ALA A 195 20.36 -15.49 -28.41
N GLU A 196 19.90 -14.84 -29.47
CA GLU A 196 20.73 -14.05 -30.38
C GLU A 196 20.14 -12.63 -30.50
N ASP A 197 20.94 -11.74 -31.06
CA ASP A 197 21.03 -10.29 -30.82
C ASP A 197 19.74 -9.44 -30.76
N LEU A 198 19.83 -8.35 -29.99
CA LEU A 198 18.83 -7.28 -29.93
C LEU A 198 18.96 -6.38 -31.17
N ASP A 199 18.35 -6.80 -32.27
CA ASP A 199 18.27 -6.00 -33.49
C ASP A 199 17.55 -4.66 -33.26
N PHE A 200 18.05 -3.65 -33.95
CA PHE A 200 17.61 -2.26 -33.84
C PHE A 200 16.27 -2.10 -34.58
N VAL A 201 15.15 -2.15 -33.84
CA VAL A 201 13.78 -2.02 -34.38
C VAL A 201 13.71 -0.84 -35.34
N THR A 202 13.38 -1.14 -36.60
CA THR A 202 13.39 -0.15 -37.67
C THR A 202 12.24 0.85 -37.50
N ALA A 203 12.38 2.06 -38.07
CA ALA A 203 11.32 3.06 -38.01
C ALA A 203 10.00 2.55 -38.62
N GLU A 204 10.09 1.72 -39.65
CA GLU A 204 8.95 1.09 -40.35
C GLU A 204 8.22 0.07 -39.46
N GLU A 205 8.93 -0.72 -38.63
CA GLU A 205 8.29 -1.58 -37.61
C GLU A 205 7.64 -0.76 -36.49
N HIS A 206 8.24 0.37 -36.12
CA HIS A 206 7.66 1.24 -35.09
C HIS A 206 6.38 1.95 -35.61
N GLU A 207 6.32 2.29 -36.89
CA GLU A 207 5.10 2.74 -37.57
C GLU A 207 4.07 1.62 -37.71
N ALA A 208 4.47 0.37 -38.01
CA ALA A 208 3.55 -0.77 -38.04
C ALA A 208 2.92 -1.06 -36.66
N ILE A 209 3.69 -0.93 -35.57
CA ILE A 209 3.19 -1.05 -34.20
C ILE A 209 2.23 0.10 -33.87
N GLN A 210 2.53 1.34 -34.29
CA GLN A 210 1.62 2.48 -34.10
C GLN A 210 0.35 2.40 -34.96
N ALA A 211 0.42 1.87 -36.16
CA ALA A 211 -0.74 1.57 -37.01
C ALA A 211 -1.64 0.47 -36.43
N SER A 212 -1.09 -0.38 -35.55
CA SER A 212 -1.85 -1.39 -34.78
C SER A 212 -2.50 -0.84 -33.50
N ALA A 213 -2.46 0.47 -33.25
CA ALA A 213 -3.22 1.08 -32.16
C ALA A 213 -4.70 0.67 -32.29
N PRO A 214 -5.31 0.06 -31.26
CA PRO A 214 -6.66 -0.48 -31.37
C PRO A 214 -7.63 0.67 -31.62
N VAL A 215 -8.15 0.74 -32.86
CA VAL A 215 -9.18 1.70 -33.27
C VAL A 215 -10.41 1.40 -32.44
N VAL A 216 -10.56 2.15 -31.34
CA VAL A 216 -11.63 1.99 -30.37
C VAL A 216 -12.97 2.10 -31.13
N PRO A 217 -13.79 1.03 -31.16
CA PRO A 217 -15.01 1.05 -31.96
C PRO A 217 -15.91 2.22 -31.55
N LEU A 218 -16.53 2.89 -32.53
CA LEU A 218 -17.43 4.02 -32.28
C LEU A 218 -18.54 3.66 -31.28
N ALA A 219 -19.00 2.39 -31.31
CA ALA A 219 -19.92 1.83 -30.32
C ALA A 219 -19.44 2.04 -28.87
N PHE A 220 -18.22 1.65 -28.53
CA PHE A 220 -17.65 1.80 -27.19
C PHE A 220 -17.55 3.28 -26.77
N THR A 221 -17.30 4.21 -27.70
CA THR A 221 -17.29 5.64 -27.36
C THR A 221 -18.68 6.16 -26.97
N ASN A 222 -19.75 5.60 -27.53
CA ASN A 222 -21.12 5.88 -27.12
C ASN A 222 -21.45 5.21 -25.78
N THR A 223 -21.05 3.94 -25.57
CA THR A 223 -21.16 3.25 -24.27
C THR A 223 -20.51 4.08 -23.15
N LEU A 224 -19.28 4.55 -23.35
CA LEU A 224 -18.58 5.44 -22.41
C LEU A 224 -19.30 6.79 -22.21
N ARG A 225 -19.96 7.35 -23.24
CA ARG A 225 -20.72 8.60 -23.10
C ARG A 225 -21.94 8.40 -22.21
N THR A 226 -22.66 7.28 -22.37
CA THR A 226 -23.81 6.93 -21.54
C THR A 226 -23.39 6.60 -20.10
N LEU A 227 -22.32 5.82 -19.91
CA LEU A 227 -21.79 5.49 -18.57
C LEU A 227 -21.21 6.71 -17.80
N ARG A 228 -21.01 7.85 -18.45
CA ARG A 228 -20.59 9.13 -17.85
C ARG A 228 -21.75 10.07 -17.50
N GLN A 229 -23.00 9.68 -17.76
CA GLN A 229 -24.15 10.49 -17.35
C GLN A 229 -24.24 10.49 -15.81
N PRO A 230 -24.65 11.62 -15.20
CA PRO A 230 -24.79 11.70 -13.74
C PRO A 230 -25.87 10.72 -13.27
N ILE A 231 -25.63 10.08 -12.14
CA ILE A 231 -26.57 9.12 -11.55
C ILE A 231 -27.77 9.85 -10.94
N ASP A 232 -28.96 9.25 -11.02
CA ASP A 232 -30.17 9.74 -10.34
C ASP A 232 -29.88 9.91 -8.83
N PRO A 233 -30.05 11.11 -8.25
CA PRO A 233 -29.84 11.34 -6.82
C PRO A 233 -30.59 10.36 -5.89
N ARG A 234 -31.69 9.75 -6.34
CA ARG A 234 -32.42 8.72 -5.58
C ARG A 234 -31.65 7.42 -5.37
N LEU A 235 -30.69 7.14 -6.25
CA LEU A 235 -29.81 5.96 -6.19
C LEU A 235 -28.52 6.23 -5.40
N VAL A 236 -28.27 7.50 -5.05
CA VAL A 236 -27.15 7.91 -4.20
C VAL A 236 -27.58 7.79 -2.74
N LYS A 237 -26.83 6.98 -1.98
CA LYS A 237 -27.01 6.85 -0.53
C LYS A 237 -25.94 7.63 0.20
N THR A 238 -26.21 7.94 1.47
CA THR A 238 -25.33 8.75 2.31
C THR A 238 -24.99 7.97 3.57
N ARG A 239 -23.72 7.99 3.99
CA ARG A 239 -23.25 7.40 5.26
C ARG A 239 -22.44 8.40 6.06
N GLU A 240 -22.30 8.16 7.36
CA GLU A 240 -21.25 8.81 8.14
C GLU A 240 -19.88 8.41 7.56
N GLY A 241 -19.07 9.39 7.15
CA GLY A 241 -17.75 9.17 6.58
C GLY A 241 -16.67 9.32 7.64
N TRP A 242 -16.35 10.57 7.96
CA TRP A 242 -15.36 10.92 8.98
C TRP A 242 -15.94 11.97 9.95
N ARG A 243 -15.32 12.11 11.11
CA ARG A 243 -15.65 13.16 12.07
C ARG A 243 -14.46 14.10 12.19
N ASP A 244 -14.72 15.38 11.99
CA ASP A 244 -13.72 16.43 12.18
C ASP A 244 -13.42 16.63 13.68
N ARG A 245 -12.31 17.30 14.01
CA ARG A 245 -11.89 17.65 15.37
C ARG A 245 -12.98 18.40 16.15
N ASN A 246 -13.83 19.17 15.47
CA ASN A 246 -14.98 19.87 16.07
C ASN A 246 -16.16 18.93 16.41
N GLY A 247 -16.04 17.62 16.19
CA GLY A 247 -17.09 16.62 16.40
C GLY A 247 -18.13 16.58 15.28
N GLN A 248 -18.01 17.42 14.25
CA GLN A 248 -18.91 17.46 13.11
C GLN A 248 -18.76 16.19 12.26
N VAL A 249 -19.89 15.57 11.92
CA VAL A 249 -19.93 14.36 11.09
C VAL A 249 -19.99 14.76 9.62
N HIS A 250 -18.93 14.46 8.87
CA HIS A 250 -18.88 14.64 7.43
C HIS A 250 -19.52 13.42 6.77
N THR A 251 -20.60 13.67 6.04
CA THR A 251 -21.35 12.65 5.30
C THR A 251 -20.70 12.34 3.95
N VAL A 252 -20.54 11.06 3.63
CA VAL A 252 -20.01 10.60 2.34
C VAL A 252 -21.13 10.00 1.52
N GLU A 253 -21.31 10.53 0.31
CA GLU A 253 -22.21 10.01 -0.71
C GLU A 253 -21.59 8.78 -1.37
N TYR A 254 -22.40 7.75 -1.61
CA TYR A 254 -21.97 6.51 -2.26
C TYR A 254 -23.10 5.86 -3.04
N VAL A 255 -22.72 5.03 -4.02
CA VAL A 255 -23.65 4.15 -4.73
C VAL A 255 -23.42 2.70 -4.29
N GLU A 256 -24.48 1.92 -4.25
CA GLU A 256 -24.43 0.48 -3.92
C GLU A 256 -23.93 -0.35 -5.10
N TRP A 257 -23.40 -1.52 -4.81
CA TRP A 257 -22.72 -2.35 -5.81
C TRP A 257 -23.70 -2.90 -6.86
N HIS A 258 -24.92 -3.28 -6.44
CA HIS A 258 -25.96 -3.78 -7.35
C HIS A 258 -26.41 -2.68 -8.32
N THR A 259 -26.60 -1.45 -7.87
CA THR A 259 -26.92 -0.31 -8.74
C THR A 259 -25.86 -0.10 -9.83
N VAL A 260 -24.58 -0.34 -9.51
CA VAL A 260 -23.49 -0.28 -10.50
C VAL A 260 -23.56 -1.46 -11.48
N ALA A 261 -23.93 -2.65 -11.02
CA ALA A 261 -24.19 -3.82 -11.88
C ALA A 261 -25.41 -3.58 -12.80
N ASP A 262 -26.55 -3.14 -12.27
CA ASP A 262 -27.78 -2.82 -13.01
C ASP A 262 -27.53 -1.79 -14.13
N LEU A 263 -26.69 -0.78 -13.85
CA LEU A 263 -26.27 0.21 -14.84
C LEU A 263 -25.36 -0.38 -15.92
N LEU A 264 -24.47 -1.31 -15.56
CA LEU A 264 -23.62 -2.02 -16.51
C LEU A 264 -24.43 -2.98 -17.38
N ASP A 265 -25.33 -3.78 -16.81
CA ASP A 265 -26.24 -4.66 -17.54
C ASP A 265 -27.11 -3.90 -18.55
N ARG A 266 -27.62 -2.73 -18.15
CA ARG A 266 -28.49 -1.89 -19.00
C ARG A 266 -27.74 -1.18 -20.14
N VAL A 267 -26.50 -0.73 -19.91
CA VAL A 267 -25.76 0.12 -20.87
C VAL A 267 -24.73 -0.66 -21.67
N ALA A 268 -24.17 -1.72 -21.10
CA ALA A 268 -23.04 -2.48 -21.61
C ALA A 268 -23.20 -3.99 -21.29
N PRO A 269 -24.23 -4.69 -21.80
CA PRO A 269 -24.52 -6.10 -21.48
C PRO A 269 -23.40 -7.08 -21.89
N SER A 270 -22.40 -6.62 -22.64
CA SER A 270 -21.14 -7.33 -22.95
C SER A 270 -20.12 -7.30 -21.81
N TRP A 271 -20.42 -6.65 -20.67
CA TRP A 271 -19.48 -6.49 -19.57
C TRP A 271 -19.18 -7.81 -18.86
N SER A 272 -18.01 -7.89 -18.25
CA SER A 272 -17.60 -9.03 -17.42
C SER A 272 -16.79 -8.57 -16.21
N HIS A 273 -16.95 -9.30 -15.11
CA HIS A 273 -16.23 -9.10 -13.85
C HIS A 273 -15.28 -10.27 -13.59
N ALA A 274 -14.05 -9.98 -13.14
CA ALA A 274 -13.12 -11.00 -12.67
C ALA A 274 -12.25 -10.48 -11.51
N VAL A 275 -12.19 -11.22 -10.40
CA VAL A 275 -11.23 -10.95 -9.32
C VAL A 275 -9.84 -11.39 -9.78
N ARG A 276 -8.90 -10.44 -9.86
CA ARG A 276 -7.52 -10.65 -10.33
C ARG A 276 -6.56 -11.06 -9.22
N GLY A 277 -6.83 -10.66 -7.98
CA GLY A 277 -5.98 -10.98 -6.85
C GLY A 277 -6.57 -10.51 -5.53
N ILE A 278 -6.28 -11.27 -4.47
CA ILE A 278 -6.66 -10.98 -3.10
C ILE A 278 -5.37 -10.98 -2.27
N VAL A 279 -5.08 -9.87 -1.59
CA VAL A 279 -3.87 -9.69 -0.80
C VAL A 279 -4.26 -9.25 0.61
N GLN A 280 -3.96 -10.08 1.61
CA GLN A 280 -4.12 -9.70 3.01
C GLN A 280 -2.92 -8.89 3.48
N ILE A 281 -3.17 -7.74 4.12
CA ILE A 281 -2.19 -6.81 4.65
C ILE A 281 -2.56 -6.56 6.11
N GLY A 282 -2.06 -7.41 7.01
CA GLY A 282 -2.40 -7.37 8.43
C GLY A 282 -3.86 -7.76 8.69
N ASP A 283 -4.60 -6.85 9.31
CA ASP A 283 -6.03 -6.94 9.62
C ASP A 283 -6.95 -6.52 8.45
N MET A 284 -6.38 -6.04 7.34
CA MET A 284 -7.11 -5.65 6.14
C MET A 284 -6.90 -6.62 4.98
N VAL A 285 -7.92 -6.74 4.13
CA VAL A 285 -7.85 -7.43 2.85
C VAL A 285 -8.01 -6.42 1.71
N ALA A 286 -7.12 -6.50 0.72
CA ALA A 286 -7.18 -5.73 -0.51
C ALA A 286 -7.55 -6.67 -1.67
N VAL A 287 -8.67 -6.38 -2.34
CA VAL A 287 -9.17 -7.15 -3.49
C VAL A 287 -8.96 -6.32 -4.74
N THR A 288 -8.35 -6.91 -5.77
CA THR A 288 -8.21 -6.32 -7.10
C THR A 288 -9.22 -6.97 -8.04
N ALA A 289 -10.17 -6.18 -8.54
CA ALA A 289 -11.19 -6.60 -9.49
C ALA A 289 -10.94 -5.97 -10.86
N ALA A 290 -11.23 -6.69 -11.93
CA ALA A 290 -11.20 -6.22 -13.31
C ALA A 290 -12.60 -6.22 -13.90
N ILE A 291 -13.00 -5.09 -14.50
CA ILE A 291 -14.18 -5.01 -15.37
C ILE A 291 -13.69 -4.90 -16.80
N THR A 292 -14.24 -5.71 -17.70
CA THR A 292 -13.99 -5.62 -19.15
C THR A 292 -15.29 -5.29 -19.88
N ILE A 293 -15.26 -4.27 -20.73
CA ILE A 293 -16.38 -3.84 -21.60
C ILE A 293 -15.83 -3.72 -23.02
N ASP A 294 -16.46 -4.41 -23.98
CA ASP A 294 -16.09 -4.41 -25.41
C ASP A 294 -14.57 -4.57 -25.66
N GLY A 295 -13.92 -5.47 -24.91
CA GLY A 295 -12.48 -5.75 -24.98
C GLY A 295 -11.57 -4.80 -24.20
N VAL A 296 -12.10 -3.71 -23.62
CA VAL A 296 -11.33 -2.77 -22.79
C VAL A 296 -11.48 -3.15 -21.32
N THR A 297 -10.39 -3.63 -20.70
CA THR A 297 -10.34 -3.95 -19.26
C THR A 297 -9.83 -2.76 -18.44
N ARG A 298 -10.48 -2.49 -17.29
CA ARG A 298 -9.97 -1.57 -16.25
C ARG A 298 -10.09 -2.22 -14.88
N GLU A 299 -9.05 -2.05 -14.07
CA GLU A 299 -8.95 -2.67 -12.75
C GLU A 299 -9.25 -1.67 -11.62
N GLY A 300 -9.84 -2.15 -10.52
CA GLY A 300 -10.10 -1.40 -9.29
C GLY A 300 -9.56 -2.18 -8.09
N VAL A 301 -9.10 -1.48 -7.06
CA VAL A 301 -8.61 -2.09 -5.81
C VAL A 301 -9.48 -1.61 -4.66
N GLY A 302 -10.25 -2.50 -4.06
CA GLY A 302 -11.10 -2.23 -2.90
C GLY A 302 -10.51 -2.82 -1.62
N THR A 303 -10.91 -2.28 -0.48
CA THR A 303 -10.39 -2.68 0.83
C THR A 303 -11.50 -2.97 1.84
N GLY A 304 -11.23 -3.92 2.72
CA GLY A 304 -12.10 -4.32 3.81
C GLY A 304 -11.32 -4.94 4.95
N THR A 305 -12.00 -5.32 6.03
CA THR A 305 -11.37 -6.03 7.14
C THR A 305 -11.25 -7.53 6.79
N ALA A 306 -10.18 -8.18 7.27
CA ALA A 306 -9.87 -9.57 6.99
C ALA A 306 -10.40 -10.54 8.08
N ASP A 307 -10.97 -10.01 9.17
CA ASP A 307 -11.50 -10.73 10.32
C ASP A 307 -12.87 -11.38 10.07
N ASN A 308 -13.61 -10.89 9.06
CA ASN A 308 -14.97 -11.31 8.76
C ASN A 308 -15.25 -11.41 7.25
N GLU A 309 -16.17 -12.30 6.89
CA GLU A 309 -16.61 -12.52 5.51
C GLU A 309 -17.25 -11.24 4.92
N THR A 310 -17.93 -10.45 5.75
CA THR A 310 -18.55 -9.17 5.37
C THR A 310 -17.50 -8.15 4.92
N GLY A 311 -16.31 -8.14 5.51
CA GLY A 311 -15.17 -7.31 5.14
C GLY A 311 -14.55 -7.74 3.81
N ILE A 312 -14.39 -9.05 3.57
CA ILE A 312 -13.94 -9.59 2.28
C ILE A 312 -14.94 -9.23 1.17
N LYS A 313 -16.25 -9.47 1.38
CA LYS A 313 -17.33 -9.07 0.46
C LYS A 313 -17.33 -7.57 0.19
N LYS A 314 -17.15 -6.75 1.24
CA LYS A 314 -17.04 -5.28 1.12
C LYS A 314 -15.82 -4.86 0.29
N ALA A 315 -14.69 -5.54 0.42
CA ALA A 315 -13.50 -5.26 -0.38
C ALA A 315 -13.72 -5.56 -1.87
N GLU A 316 -14.38 -6.67 -2.20
CA GLU A 316 -14.76 -7.00 -3.58
C GLU A 316 -15.77 -5.99 -4.15
N HIS A 317 -16.82 -5.66 -3.41
CA HIS A 317 -17.80 -4.65 -3.81
C HIS A 317 -17.17 -3.26 -4.04
N ASP A 318 -16.20 -2.86 -3.21
CA ASP A 318 -15.46 -1.61 -3.40
C ASP A 318 -14.51 -1.68 -4.60
N ALA A 319 -13.90 -2.85 -4.86
CA ALA A 319 -13.04 -3.09 -6.03
C ALA A 319 -13.82 -2.99 -7.35
N LEU A 320 -15.00 -3.62 -7.42
CA LEU A 320 -15.95 -3.53 -8.53
C LEU A 320 -16.30 -2.08 -8.82
N LYS A 321 -16.75 -1.32 -7.81
CA LYS A 321 -17.09 0.10 -7.97
C LYS A 321 -15.89 0.93 -8.45
N ARG A 322 -14.70 0.72 -7.88
CA ARG A 322 -13.47 1.41 -8.31
C ARG A 322 -13.00 1.05 -9.71
N ALA A 323 -13.35 -0.12 -10.24
CA ALA A 323 -13.16 -0.46 -11.65
C ALA A 323 -14.20 0.29 -12.52
N ALA A 324 -15.47 0.26 -12.12
CA ALA A 324 -16.60 0.89 -12.84
C ALA A 324 -16.44 2.42 -12.99
N ILE A 325 -15.99 3.11 -11.93
CA ILE A 325 -15.71 4.56 -11.94
C ILE A 325 -14.70 4.95 -13.00
N LYS A 326 -13.74 4.06 -13.34
CA LYS A 326 -12.77 4.33 -14.40
C LYS A 326 -13.42 4.34 -15.79
N PHE A 327 -14.55 3.68 -16.01
CA PHE A 327 -15.33 3.81 -17.25
C PHE A 327 -16.19 5.09 -17.27
N GLY A 328 -16.64 5.56 -16.10
CA GLY A 328 -17.32 6.85 -15.95
C GLY A 328 -18.42 6.87 -14.90
N ILE A 329 -18.87 5.70 -14.43
CA ILE A 329 -20.01 5.52 -13.54
C ILE A 329 -19.75 6.20 -12.19
N ALA A 330 -20.67 7.02 -11.69
CA ALA A 330 -20.58 7.70 -10.39
C ALA A 330 -19.32 8.59 -10.20
N ARG A 331 -18.64 8.98 -11.29
CA ARG A 331 -17.35 9.68 -11.23
C ARG A 331 -17.48 11.07 -10.58
N GLU A 332 -18.65 11.70 -10.73
CA GLU A 332 -19.03 12.95 -10.11
C GLU A 332 -19.02 12.91 -8.58
N LEU A 333 -19.38 11.77 -7.97
CA LEU A 333 -19.36 11.61 -6.50
C LEU A 333 -17.94 11.60 -5.97
N TYR A 334 -17.05 10.86 -6.63
CA TYR A 334 -15.62 10.81 -6.29
C TYR A 334 -14.91 12.13 -6.55
N GLN A 335 -15.33 12.88 -7.57
CA GLN A 335 -14.77 14.21 -7.82
C GLN A 335 -15.18 15.18 -6.70
N ARG A 336 -16.47 15.20 -6.33
CA ARG A 336 -16.97 16.00 -5.19
C ARG A 336 -16.29 15.63 -3.87
N GLU A 337 -16.17 14.33 -3.58
CA GLU A 337 -15.44 13.82 -2.41
C GLU A 337 -13.97 14.28 -2.43
N SER A 338 -13.28 14.21 -3.59
CA SER A 338 -11.90 14.68 -3.71
C SER A 338 -11.74 16.19 -3.52
N GLU A 339 -12.68 17.01 -3.98
CA GLU A 339 -12.63 18.47 -3.80
C GLU A 339 -12.85 18.88 -2.33
N VAL A 340 -13.73 18.16 -1.61
CA VAL A 340 -13.90 18.30 -0.15
C VAL A 340 -12.61 17.88 0.56
N ILE A 341 -12.06 16.72 0.20
CA ILE A 341 -10.84 16.15 0.79
C ILE A 341 -9.58 17.01 0.49
N GLU A 342 -9.48 17.68 -0.66
CA GLU A 342 -8.37 18.60 -0.96
C GLU A 342 -8.51 19.94 -0.22
N ARG A 343 -9.75 20.38 0.04
CA ARG A 343 -10.03 21.60 0.84
C ARG A 343 -9.83 21.38 2.34
N GLU A 344 -10.24 20.22 2.86
CA GLU A 344 -10.30 19.91 4.30
C GLU A 344 -9.14 19.01 4.77
N GLY A 345 -8.46 18.33 3.85
CA GLY A 345 -7.27 17.50 4.09
C GLY A 345 -7.56 16.01 4.24
N ALA A 346 -7.00 15.18 3.35
CA ALA A 346 -7.14 13.72 3.35
C ALA A 346 -6.36 12.96 4.43
N GLY A 347 -5.39 13.63 5.07
CA GLY A 347 -4.44 13.02 5.98
C GLY A 347 -4.83 13.22 7.44
N PRO A 348 -4.26 12.44 8.38
CA PRO A 348 -4.25 12.86 9.77
C PRO A 348 -3.65 14.26 9.84
N GLN A 349 -4.44 15.24 10.28
CA GLN A 349 -4.02 16.63 10.30
C GLN A 349 -2.88 16.81 11.32
N ALA A 350 -2.11 17.89 11.18
CA ALA A 350 -1.07 18.22 12.16
C ALA A 350 -1.72 18.55 13.52
N GLY A 351 -1.70 17.58 14.43
CA GLY A 351 -2.41 17.62 15.71
C GLY A 351 -3.31 16.40 15.97
N ASP A 352 -3.60 15.57 14.96
CA ASP A 352 -4.36 14.34 15.18
C ASP A 352 -3.57 13.36 16.06
N LEU A 353 -4.24 12.94 17.13
CA LEU A 353 -3.75 11.95 18.07
C LEU A 353 -3.88 10.55 17.44
N PRO A 354 -2.80 9.73 17.42
CA PRO A 354 -2.85 8.42 16.78
C PRO A 354 -3.75 7.46 17.57
N ARG A 355 -4.55 6.66 16.83
CA ARG A 355 -5.47 5.65 17.38
C ARG A 355 -4.81 4.62 18.30
N ASP A 356 -3.53 4.36 18.08
CA ASP A 356 -2.72 3.42 18.86
C ASP A 356 -1.50 4.19 19.37
N PRO A 357 -1.57 4.76 20.60
CA PRO A 357 -0.54 5.63 21.12
C PRO A 357 0.64 4.87 21.72
N LEU A 358 0.46 3.61 22.10
CA LEU A 358 1.42 2.80 22.85
C LEU A 358 2.62 2.37 22.01
N ALA A 359 3.80 2.43 22.59
CA ALA A 359 5.03 1.96 21.96
C ALA A 359 5.04 0.43 21.82
N LYS A 360 5.22 -0.08 20.59
CA LYS A 360 5.24 -1.54 20.33
C LYS A 360 6.59 -2.20 20.59
N SER A 361 7.63 -1.39 20.85
CA SER A 361 8.98 -1.87 21.18
C SER A 361 9.78 -0.79 21.90
N MET A 362 10.86 -1.18 22.58
CA MET A 362 11.82 -0.24 23.19
C MET A 362 12.44 0.74 22.16
N ALA A 363 12.53 0.34 20.89
CA ALA A 363 13.02 1.20 19.81
C ALA A 363 11.97 2.22 19.33
N ASP A 364 10.69 2.01 19.65
CA ASP A 364 9.58 2.92 19.35
C ASP A 364 9.15 3.76 20.58
N LEU A 365 9.65 3.45 21.77
CA LEU A 365 9.38 4.20 23.00
C LEU A 365 9.80 5.67 22.88
N VAL A 366 9.01 6.56 23.51
CA VAL A 366 9.25 8.00 23.58
C VAL A 366 10.70 8.32 23.95
N THR A 367 11.30 9.26 23.23
CA THR A 367 12.69 9.65 23.53
C THR A 367 12.77 10.54 24.77
N PRO A 368 13.87 10.50 25.55
CA PRO A 368 14.07 11.43 26.68
C PRO A 368 13.95 12.91 26.29
N LYS A 369 14.29 13.27 25.04
CA LYS A 369 14.10 14.61 24.49
C LYS A 369 12.62 14.98 24.34
N GLN A 370 11.79 14.05 23.85
CA GLN A 370 10.35 14.25 23.74
C GLN A 370 9.68 14.34 25.12
N LEU A 371 10.04 13.46 26.08
CA LEU A 371 9.57 13.58 27.46
C LEU A 371 9.95 14.93 28.09
N GLY A 372 11.17 15.42 27.84
CA GLY A 372 11.60 16.75 28.26
C GLY A 372 10.75 17.87 27.66
N MET A 373 10.41 17.79 26.37
CA MET A 373 9.53 18.75 25.70
C MET A 373 8.09 18.70 26.23
N ILE A 374 7.52 17.50 26.40
CA ILE A 374 6.17 17.29 26.96
C ILE A 374 6.07 17.93 28.35
N ARG A 375 7.02 17.63 29.24
CA ARG A 375 7.07 18.16 30.61
C ARG A 375 7.33 19.68 30.67
N ALA A 376 8.00 20.25 29.67
CA ALA A 376 8.17 21.70 29.55
C ALA A 376 6.87 22.39 29.12
N LEU A 377 6.26 21.94 28.02
CA LEU A 377 5.02 22.51 27.47
C LEU A 377 3.85 22.39 28.45
N ALA A 378 3.69 21.23 29.12
CA ALA A 378 2.66 21.04 30.13
C ALA A 378 2.82 22.02 31.32
N ARG A 379 4.07 22.23 31.78
CA ARG A 379 4.37 23.22 32.84
C ARG A 379 4.08 24.65 32.39
N GLU A 380 4.38 25.00 31.14
CA GLU A 380 4.08 26.32 30.57
C GLU A 380 2.56 26.56 30.40
N ALA A 381 1.79 25.51 30.13
CA ALA A 381 0.32 25.55 30.09
C ALA A 381 -0.33 25.46 31.49
N GLY A 382 0.41 25.05 32.53
CA GLY A 382 -0.11 24.85 33.89
C GLY A 382 -0.92 23.56 34.07
N ILE A 383 -0.65 22.54 33.26
CA ILE A 383 -1.38 21.25 33.20
C ILE A 383 -0.44 20.11 33.63
N ASP A 384 -0.97 19.06 34.28
CA ASP A 384 -0.21 17.83 34.50
C ASP A 384 -0.09 17.00 33.21
N ALA A 385 1.14 16.65 32.84
CA ALA A 385 1.43 15.99 31.58
C ALA A 385 0.89 14.55 31.50
N ASP A 386 0.88 13.82 32.62
CA ASP A 386 0.41 12.44 32.67
C ASP A 386 -1.11 12.38 32.81
N GLU A 387 -1.76 13.30 33.53
CA GLU A 387 -3.22 13.41 33.56
C GLU A 387 -3.79 13.76 32.18
N GLU A 388 -3.23 14.77 31.50
CA GLU A 388 -3.66 15.17 30.14
C GLU A 388 -3.38 14.05 29.12
N CYS A 389 -2.26 13.35 29.23
CA CYS A 389 -1.96 12.19 28.39
C CYS A 389 -2.94 11.03 28.64
N GLN A 390 -3.30 10.79 29.91
CA GLN A 390 -4.29 9.78 30.26
C GLN A 390 -5.71 10.17 29.79
N GLN A 391 -6.05 11.45 29.78
CA GLN A 391 -7.33 11.95 29.26
C GLN A 391 -7.41 11.88 27.73
N ALA A 392 -6.38 12.36 27.04
CA ALA A 392 -6.36 12.47 25.58
C ALA A 392 -6.00 11.15 24.87
N LEU A 393 -5.07 10.36 25.42
CA LEU A 393 -4.50 9.16 24.82
C LEU A 393 -4.69 7.87 25.64
N ARG A 394 -5.30 7.94 26.83
CA ARG A 394 -5.59 6.78 27.71
C ARG A 394 -4.35 5.95 28.11
N CYS A 395 -3.17 6.56 28.10
CA CYS A 395 -1.90 5.96 28.50
C CYS A 395 -0.99 7.01 29.18
N ARG A 396 0.08 6.56 29.82
CA ARG A 396 1.06 7.44 30.49
C ARG A 396 2.04 8.04 29.49
N THR A 397 2.63 9.19 29.80
CA THR A 397 3.60 9.85 28.91
C THR A 397 4.81 8.97 28.59
N GLU A 398 5.21 8.09 29.52
CA GLU A 398 6.34 7.17 29.38
C GLU A 398 6.05 5.94 28.49
N GLU A 399 4.77 5.62 28.26
CA GLU A 399 4.31 4.48 27.44
C GLU A 399 4.12 4.85 25.96
N LEU A 400 4.20 6.14 25.64
CA LEU A 400 3.97 6.67 24.30
C LEU A 400 4.99 6.15 23.28
N SER A 401 4.50 5.84 22.09
CA SER A 401 5.32 5.72 20.88
C SER A 401 5.93 7.08 20.50
N LYS A 402 7.06 7.09 19.80
CA LYS A 402 7.70 8.31 19.27
C LYS A 402 6.76 9.14 18.41
N LYS A 403 5.83 8.49 17.70
CA LYS A 403 4.81 9.17 16.89
C LYS A 403 3.74 9.80 17.79
N ALA A 404 3.19 9.07 18.75
CA ALA A 404 2.19 9.59 19.67
C ALA A 404 2.72 10.74 20.53
N ALA A 405 3.95 10.62 21.03
CA ALA A 405 4.63 11.71 21.73
C ALA A 405 4.78 12.98 20.87
N SER A 406 4.97 12.84 19.55
CA SER A 406 5.05 13.99 18.64
C SER A 406 3.68 14.65 18.44
N SER A 407 2.62 13.88 18.20
CA SER A 407 1.24 14.42 18.16
C SER A 407 0.84 15.07 19.49
N PHE A 408 1.20 14.48 20.63
CA PHE A 408 0.89 15.00 21.96
C PHE A 408 1.66 16.31 22.27
N ILE A 409 2.90 16.44 21.80
CA ILE A 409 3.65 17.70 21.84
C ILE A 409 2.90 18.81 21.08
N ASP A 410 2.31 18.49 19.92
CA ASP A 410 1.58 19.48 19.12
C ASP A 410 0.20 19.82 19.72
N HIS A 411 -0.47 18.85 20.35
CA HIS A 411 -1.67 19.07 21.18
C HIS A 411 -1.40 20.04 22.35
N LEU A 412 -0.32 19.82 23.12
CA LEU A 412 0.07 20.70 24.22
C LEU A 412 0.41 22.13 23.76
N LYS A 413 1.01 22.32 22.57
CA LYS A 413 1.20 23.66 21.98
C LYS A 413 -0.12 24.34 21.64
N GLY A 414 -1.14 23.58 21.23
CA GLY A 414 -2.50 24.09 21.01
C GLY A 414 -3.10 24.66 22.29
N LEU A 415 -3.11 23.86 23.36
CA LEU A 415 -3.59 24.28 24.68
C LEU A 415 -2.82 25.50 25.23
N GLN A 416 -1.52 25.58 24.96
CA GLN A 416 -0.70 26.75 25.29
C GLN A 416 -1.19 28.01 24.54
N GLN A 417 -1.45 27.92 23.23
CA GLN A 417 -1.95 29.04 22.44
C GLN A 417 -3.34 29.51 22.87
N GLU A 418 -4.25 28.58 23.19
CA GLU A 418 -5.58 28.88 23.72
C GLU A 418 -5.49 29.58 25.09
N SER A 419 -4.62 29.10 25.97
CA SER A 419 -4.38 29.67 27.31
C SER A 419 -3.84 31.11 27.27
N PHE A 420 -2.97 31.43 26.29
CA PHE A 420 -2.51 32.81 26.07
C PHE A 420 -3.53 33.68 25.34
N GLY A 421 -4.28 33.13 24.38
CA GLY A 421 -5.31 33.85 23.64
C GLY A 421 -6.48 34.33 24.51
N ASN A 422 -6.77 33.62 25.60
CA ASN A 422 -7.90 33.92 26.49
C ASN A 422 -7.54 34.82 27.69
N GLN A 423 -6.29 35.30 27.83
CA GLN A 423 -5.97 36.32 28.82
C GLN A 423 -6.37 37.71 28.30
N PRO A 424 -7.33 38.42 28.95
CA PRO A 424 -7.68 39.77 28.54
C PRO A 424 -6.45 40.67 28.73
N MET A 425 -5.97 41.22 27.62
CA MET A 425 -4.79 42.08 27.55
C MET A 425 -4.90 43.21 28.59
N ARG A 426 -4.18 43.07 29.71
CA ARG A 426 -4.23 44.03 30.81
C ARG A 426 -3.79 45.39 30.28
N ARG A 427 -4.75 46.32 30.13
CA ARG A 427 -4.44 47.71 29.79
C ARG A 427 -3.48 48.25 30.84
N ALA A 428 -2.31 48.71 30.39
CA ALA A 428 -1.41 49.46 31.25
C ALA A 428 -2.11 50.76 31.65
N SER A 429 -2.14 51.03 32.95
CA SER A 429 -2.64 52.27 33.57
C SER A 429 -1.56 53.34 33.59
#